data_AF-W4V750-F1
#
_entry.id   AF-W4V750-F1
#
_cell.length_a   1.000
_cell.length_b   1.000
_cell.length_c   1.000
_cell.angle_alpha   90.00
_cell.angle_beta   90.00
_cell.angle_gamma   90.00
#
_symmetry.space_group_name_H-M   'P 1'
#
loop_
_entity.id
_entity.type
_entity.pdbx_description
1 polymer ?
#
loop_
_entity_poly.entity_id
_entity_poly.type
_entity_poly.pdbx_seq_one_letter_code
_entity_poly.pdbx_strand_id
1 'polypeptide(L)' 'MNRNGEISSGFAFGGPFEQKKLLEQEGIIFDESGKINLNKYLWNPCEFQ' A
#
# COMPACT_ATOMS: atom_id res chain seq x y z
N MET A 1 3.63 2.33 -3.19
CA MET A 1 4.30 1.51 -2.16
C MET A 1 5.66 1.08 -2.66
N ASN A 2 6.64 0.93 -1.76
CA ASN A 2 7.95 0.34 -2.08
C ASN A 2 7.96 -1.18 -1.79
N ARG A 3 9.10 -1.83 -2.09
CA ARG A 3 9.31 -3.27 -1.86
C ARG A 3 9.26 -3.70 -0.38
N ASN A 4 9.23 -2.75 0.57
CA ASN A 4 9.14 -3.01 2.01
C ASN A 4 7.70 -2.89 2.54
N GLY A 5 6.71 -2.61 1.69
CA GLY A 5 5.33 -2.36 2.12
C GLY A 5 5.12 -0.98 2.71
N GLU A 6 6.02 -0.03 2.47
CA GLU A 6 5.95 1.34 2.98
C GLU A 6 5.38 2.29 1.92
N ILE A 7 4.77 3.39 2.39
CA ILE A 7 4.29 4.48 1.55
C ILE A 7 5.48 5.09 0.79
N SER A 8 5.27 5.31 -0.51
CA SER A 8 6.31 5.90 -1.35
C SER A 8 6.47 7.37 -0.98
N SER A 9 7.70 7.84 -0.78
CA SER A 9 8.00 9.23 -0.37
C SER A 9 7.76 10.28 -1.46
N GLY A 10 7.13 9.90 -2.57
CA GLY A 10 6.87 10.79 -3.70
C GLY A 10 5.71 11.75 -3.41
N PHE A 11 5.91 13.03 -3.71
CA PHE A 11 4.88 14.06 -3.61
C PHE A 11 3.99 14.12 -4.87
N ALA A 12 3.53 12.96 -5.35
CA ALA A 12 2.54 12.92 -6.42
C ALA A 12 1.14 12.81 -5.79
N PHE A 13 0.17 13.59 -6.28
CA PHE A 13 -1.25 13.49 -5.92
C PHE A 13 -1.57 13.59 -4.40
N GLY A 14 -1.18 14.69 -3.75
CA GLY A 14 -1.54 14.93 -2.34
C GLY A 14 -0.58 14.30 -1.31
N GLY A 15 0.44 13.58 -1.79
CA GLY A 15 1.56 13.12 -0.98
C GLY A 15 1.25 11.84 -0.16
N PRO A 16 2.16 11.46 0.73
CA PRO A 16 2.11 10.17 1.42
C PRO A 16 0.86 9.97 2.30
N PHE A 17 0.29 11.06 2.83
CA PHE A 17 -0.94 10.99 3.64
C PHE A 17 -2.16 10.62 2.80
N GLU A 18 -2.32 11.21 1.61
CA GLU A 18 -3.43 10.86 0.71
C GLU A 18 -3.27 9.44 0.16
N GLN A 19 -2.04 8.99 -0.12
CA GLN A 19 -1.81 7.60 -0.52
C GLN A 19 -2.25 6.61 0.57
N LYS A 20 -1.96 6.90 1.85
CA LYS A 20 -2.42 6.06 2.97
C LYS A 20 -3.93 5.96 3.02
N LYS A 21 -4.59 7.13 3.00
CA LYS A 21 -6.04 7.26 3.12
C LYS A 21 -6.78 6.52 2.01
N LEU A 22 -6.34 6.64 0.77
CA LEU A 22 -6.93 5.91 -0.36
C LEU A 22 -6.82 4.39 -0.19
N LEU A 23 -5.66 3.91 0.24
CA LEU A 23 -5.45 2.48 0.49
C LEU A 23 -6.30 1.96 1.66
N GLU A 24 -6.44 2.73 2.73
CA GLU A 24 -7.34 2.40 3.84
C GLU A 24 -8.81 2.34 3.38
N GLN A 25 -9.24 3.23 2.47
CA GLN A 25 -10.57 3.20 1.85
C GLN A 25 -10.80 1.95 0.98
N GLU A 26 -9.74 1.41 0.36
CA GLU A 26 -9.77 0.15 -0.39
C GLU A 26 -9.68 -1.10 0.53
N GLY A 27 -9.59 -0.92 1.86
CA GLY A 27 -9.52 -2.02 2.82
C GLY A 27 -8.12 -2.57 3.07
N ILE A 28 -7.08 -1.84 2.68
CA ILE A 28 -5.70 -2.15 3.00
C ILE A 28 -5.41 -1.74 4.45
N ILE A 29 -4.90 -2.67 5.25
CA ILE A 29 -4.60 -2.46 6.66
C ILE A 29 -3.10 -2.24 6.84
N PHE A 30 -2.75 -1.19 7.58
CA PHE A 30 -1.39 -0.89 8.01
C PHE A 30 -1.17 -1.39 9.44
N ASP A 31 0.02 -1.91 9.73
CA ASP A 31 0.43 -2.28 11.08
C ASP A 31 0.85 -1.06 11.92
N GLU A 32 1.24 -1.31 13.17
CA GLU A 32 1.71 -0.29 14.11
C GLU A 32 2.97 0.46 13.62
N SER A 33 3.72 -0.14 12.69
CA SER A 33 4.90 0.46 12.05
C SER A 33 4.54 1.21 10.76
N GLY A 34 3.26 1.28 10.37
CA GLY A 34 2.81 1.93 9.15
C GLY A 34 3.14 1.15 7.88
N LYS A 35 3.27 -0.18 7.95
CA LYS A 35 3.55 -1.07 6.80
C LYS A 35 2.37 -1.95 6.46
N ILE A 36 2.29 -2.37 5.20
CA ILE A 36 1.29 -3.34 4.74
C ILE A 36 1.89 -4.74 4.65
N ASN A 37 1.05 -5.76 4.86
CA ASN A 37 1.45 -7.15 4.64
C ASN A 37 1.43 -7.48 3.13
N LEU A 38 2.61 -7.49 2.50
CA LEU A 38 2.75 -7.79 1.08
C LEU A 38 2.32 -9.22 0.72
N ASN A 39 2.41 -10.20 1.62
CA ASN A 39 1.93 -11.55 1.33
C ASN A 39 0.40 -11.60 1.13
N LYS A 40 -0.32 -10.60 1.64
CA LYS A 40 -1.78 -10.49 1.52
C LYS A 40 -2.21 -9.59 0.35
N TYR A 41 -1.47 -8.51 0.11
CA TYR A 41 -1.90 -7.42 -0.79
C TYR A 41 -1.05 -7.26 -2.05
N LEU A 42 0.05 -8.00 -2.19
CA LEU A 42 0.85 -7.98 -3.41
C LEU A 42 0.04 -8.61 -4.54
N TRP A 43 -0.10 -7.88 -5.64
CA TRP A 43 -0.75 -8.38 -6.83
C TRP A 43 0.02 -9.56 -7.43
N ASN A 44 -0.69 -10.66 -7.67
CA ASN A 44 -0.17 -11.84 -8.34
C ASN A 44 -0.78 -11.96 -9.75
N PRO A 45 0.00 -11.68 -10.82
CA PRO A 45 -0.52 -11.70 -12.19
C PRO A 45 -0.92 -13.09 -12.68
N CYS A 46 -0.45 -14.17 -12.04
CA CYS A 46 -0.71 -15.55 -12.45
C CYS A 46 -1.91 -16.18 -11.74
N GLU A 47 -2.50 -15.54 -10.74
CA GLU A 47 -3.60 -16.10 -9.93
C GLU A 47 -4.98 -15.93 -10.58
N PHE A 48 -5.06 -15.20 -11.70
CA PHE A 48 -6.30 -14.93 -12.44
C PHE A 48 -6.34 -15.58 -13.83
N GLN A 49 -5.64 -16.71 -14.03
CA GLN A 49 -5.77 -17.55 -15.24
C GLN A 49 -6.64 -18.79 -14.99
#